data_AF-A0A7W1NU22-F1
#
_entry.id   AF-A0A7W1NU22-F1
#
_cell.length_a   1.000
_cell.length_b   1.000
_cell.length_c   1.000
_cell.angle_alpha   90.00
_cell.angle_beta   90.00
_cell.angle_gamma   90.00
#
_symmetry.space_group_name_H-M   'P 1'
#
loop_
_entity.id
_entity.type
_entity.pdbx_description
1 polymer ?
#
loop_
_entity_poly.entity_id
_entity_poly.type
_entity_poly.pdbx_seq_one_letter_code
_entity_poly.pdbx_strand_id
1 'polypeptide(L)'
;MAENHILAVHTYGSQRVKHPGTNQMVSAYKIGYTSAACDTLLALYGAKARDVSSPHASYRYVQIDGDTAVRHGHLLLHVTDDELAQAEAVTRCHHRAAVFVWRDNKWLELPNNRDNAYVEPVGRSGPGFNPSGFRPVAPSTGEKEAAVEGIRAEKSQRSPQERPWWWLLGDTYPQRETLKRFGGRFSSRRRAWYYVGWELPDGIKRLITEYATIEPEPTPQVEDDAPCSDEEAERILGVHLVPKASAVFNDNIPIQPGETWVLDAQGFHKTDEPPVEGVSDSELAPADEETTVSPDEPVEPPSIRVFKPQSLPSDGEPLDEVQTAIVQAKAQPIPVLCTATSPQKRTLAAIGQSYVGELTGSITGNVYCFGYAIHDGICVFVNMGGPRMAVEAIRAKLSKGDIVNCTPWDAPAVELTAGEGNSGMYHDYMQNIPEAKFTSLILCHDLLVNPNYGGKSTTFILRTDEAQAVAKLKYHVSEQVKVPVFDEWAGYLYHAGQTAMLVRQTRSAGDVDLLTVDLDIDAWTRLITGGIEQGVIALPAST
;
A
#
# COMPACT_ATOMS: atom_id res chain seq x y z
N MET A 1 -26.63 -21.66 -26.06
CA MET A 1 -25.56 -21.52 -25.06
C MET A 1 -26.10 -20.52 -24.06
N ALA A 2 -26.22 -20.88 -22.78
CA ALA A 2 -26.68 -19.92 -21.76
C ALA A 2 -25.68 -18.75 -21.73
N GLU A 3 -26.15 -17.52 -21.75
CA GLU A 3 -25.26 -16.37 -21.57
C GLU A 3 -24.79 -16.37 -20.12
N ASN A 4 -23.48 -16.26 -19.95
CA ASN A 4 -22.83 -16.28 -18.66
C ASN A 4 -22.36 -14.87 -18.31
N HIS A 5 -22.72 -14.41 -17.11
CA HIS A 5 -22.37 -13.08 -16.63
C HIS A 5 -21.40 -13.17 -15.46
N ILE A 6 -20.54 -12.17 -15.30
CA ILE A 6 -19.69 -12.04 -14.12
C ILE A 6 -20.28 -10.98 -13.20
N LEU A 7 -20.60 -11.38 -11.97
CA LEU A 7 -21.01 -10.48 -10.90
C LEU A 7 -19.87 -10.23 -9.91
N ALA A 8 -19.82 -9.01 -9.39
CA ALA A 8 -18.98 -8.60 -8.28
C ALA A 8 -19.88 -8.13 -7.13
N VAL A 9 -19.82 -8.81 -5.99
CA VAL A 9 -20.59 -8.46 -4.79
C VAL A 9 -19.67 -7.85 -3.74
N HIS A 10 -19.98 -6.64 -3.27
CA HIS A 10 -19.12 -5.91 -2.34
C HIS A 10 -18.99 -6.60 -0.96
N THR A 11 -17.76 -6.72 -0.46
CA THR A 11 -17.42 -7.30 0.85
C THR A 11 -16.22 -6.58 1.49
N TYR A 12 -16.19 -6.52 2.83
CA TYR A 12 -15.06 -6.02 3.61
C TYR A 12 -14.02 -7.11 3.92
N GLY A 13 -14.15 -8.30 3.33
CA GLY A 13 -13.27 -9.44 3.56
C GLY A 13 -13.85 -10.48 4.52
N SER A 14 -13.09 -11.54 4.77
CA SER A 14 -13.47 -12.63 5.67
C SER A 14 -13.04 -12.36 7.11
N GLN A 15 -13.89 -12.70 8.08
CA GLN A 15 -13.61 -12.61 9.51
C GLN A 15 -14.10 -13.88 10.22
N ARG A 16 -13.40 -14.28 11.29
CA ARG A 16 -13.86 -15.38 12.15
C ARG A 16 -14.88 -14.84 13.15
N VAL A 17 -16.08 -15.41 13.17
CA VAL A 17 -17.19 -15.03 14.06
C VAL A 17 -17.77 -16.24 14.77
N LYS A 18 -18.38 -16.03 15.95
CA LYS A 18 -19.11 -17.09 16.66
C LYS A 18 -20.48 -17.28 16.03
N HIS A 19 -20.77 -18.48 15.55
CA HIS A 19 -22.06 -18.81 14.99
C HIS A 19 -23.14 -18.76 16.10
N PRO A 20 -24.25 -18.01 15.93
CA PRO A 20 -25.23 -17.78 17.00
C PRO A 20 -25.97 -19.05 17.46
N GLY A 21 -26.21 -20.00 16.56
CA GLY A 21 -26.84 -21.28 16.90
C GLY A 21 -25.92 -22.36 17.51
N THR A 22 -24.66 -22.44 17.08
CA THR A 22 -23.75 -23.56 17.47
C THR A 22 -22.63 -23.13 18.41
N ASN A 23 -22.45 -21.81 18.63
CA ASN A 23 -21.34 -21.19 19.36
C ASN A 23 -19.93 -21.55 18.84
N GLN A 24 -19.83 -22.16 17.66
CA GLN A 24 -18.55 -22.49 17.04
C GLN A 24 -17.98 -21.28 16.30
N MET A 25 -16.65 -21.17 16.26
CA MET A 25 -15.96 -20.15 15.47
C MET A 25 -15.98 -20.54 13.99
N VAL A 26 -16.72 -19.80 13.17
CA VAL A 26 -16.83 -20.01 11.72
C VAL A 26 -16.18 -18.85 10.96
N SER A 27 -15.70 -19.10 9.74
CA SER A 27 -15.24 -18.04 8.84
C SER A 27 -16.41 -17.51 8.02
N ALA A 28 -16.61 -16.19 8.02
CA ALA A 28 -17.73 -15.55 7.32
C ALA A 28 -17.29 -14.25 6.66
N TYR A 29 -17.98 -13.87 5.58
CA TYR A 29 -17.73 -12.63 4.86
C TYR A 29 -18.45 -11.46 5.50
N LYS A 30 -17.71 -10.39 5.81
CA LYS A 30 -18.20 -9.16 6.40
C LYS A 30 -18.84 -8.28 5.32
N ILE A 31 -20.11 -7.92 5.49
CA ILE A 31 -20.94 -7.21 4.52
C ILE A 31 -21.66 -6.05 5.23
N GLY A 32 -21.84 -4.92 4.53
CA GLY A 32 -22.57 -3.77 5.08
C GLY A 32 -24.08 -4.02 5.19
N TYR A 33 -24.72 -3.43 6.21
CA TYR A 33 -26.17 -3.54 6.42
C TYR A 33 -27.02 -2.81 5.38
N THR A 34 -26.48 -1.79 4.75
CA THR A 34 -27.26 -0.82 3.95
C THR A 34 -27.37 -1.19 2.47
N SER A 35 -26.85 -2.35 2.06
CA SER A 35 -26.80 -2.78 0.66
C SER A 35 -27.46 -4.14 0.43
N ALA A 36 -27.93 -4.37 -0.79
CA ALA A 36 -28.47 -5.67 -1.22
C ALA A 36 -27.43 -6.80 -1.23
N ALA A 37 -26.13 -6.50 -1.20
CA ALA A 37 -25.04 -7.47 -1.30
C ALA A 37 -25.21 -8.74 -0.44
N CYS A 38 -25.69 -8.62 0.81
CA CYS A 38 -25.90 -9.78 1.67
C CYS A 38 -27.06 -10.66 1.18
N ASP A 39 -28.21 -10.04 0.92
CA ASP A 39 -29.41 -10.75 0.48
C ASP A 39 -29.25 -11.34 -0.92
N THR A 40 -28.47 -10.69 -1.79
CA THR A 40 -28.08 -11.24 -3.09
C THR A 40 -27.25 -12.52 -2.93
N LEU A 41 -26.28 -12.55 -2.02
CA LEU A 41 -25.50 -13.79 -1.79
C LEU A 41 -26.37 -14.91 -1.23
N LEU A 42 -27.25 -14.60 -0.28
CA LEU A 42 -28.19 -15.59 0.27
C LEU A 42 -29.16 -16.12 -0.78
N ALA A 43 -29.64 -15.26 -1.68
CA ALA A 43 -30.51 -15.66 -2.78
C ALA A 43 -29.80 -16.57 -3.80
N LEU A 44 -28.57 -16.21 -4.20
CA LEU A 44 -27.81 -16.92 -5.22
C LEU A 44 -27.24 -18.27 -4.73
N TYR A 45 -26.68 -18.31 -3.52
CA TYR A 45 -26.11 -19.54 -2.96
C TYR A 45 -27.17 -20.44 -2.30
N GLY A 46 -28.35 -19.90 -1.98
CA GLY A 46 -29.42 -20.63 -1.31
C GLY A 46 -28.93 -21.31 -0.03
N ALA A 47 -29.12 -22.63 0.08
CA ALA A 47 -28.72 -23.40 1.26
C ALA A 47 -27.21 -23.42 1.55
N LYS A 48 -26.37 -23.03 0.56
CA LYS A 48 -24.91 -22.95 0.70
C LYS A 48 -24.43 -21.64 1.30
N ALA A 49 -25.30 -20.66 1.54
CA ALA A 49 -24.96 -19.46 2.27
C ALA A 49 -25.87 -19.28 3.49
N ARG A 50 -25.28 -18.85 4.61
CA ARG A 50 -26.01 -18.65 5.88
C ARG A 50 -25.61 -17.34 6.52
N ASP A 51 -26.61 -16.60 6.98
CA ASP A 51 -26.37 -15.44 7.83
C ASP A 51 -26.01 -15.93 9.24
N VAL A 52 -24.78 -15.62 9.67
CA VAL A 52 -24.23 -15.96 10.99
C VAL A 52 -23.97 -14.71 11.83
N SER A 53 -24.64 -13.61 11.50
CA SER A 53 -24.52 -12.34 12.23
C SER A 53 -25.06 -12.47 13.66
N SER A 54 -24.37 -11.85 14.62
CA SER A 54 -24.93 -11.69 15.97
C SER A 54 -25.96 -10.55 15.98
N PRO A 55 -26.96 -10.57 16.88
CA PRO A 55 -27.97 -9.51 16.98
C PRO A 55 -27.40 -8.10 17.25
N HIS A 56 -26.19 -8.03 17.81
CA HIS A 56 -25.49 -6.79 18.14
C HIS A 56 -24.34 -6.46 17.18
N ALA A 57 -24.23 -7.19 16.06
CA ALA A 57 -23.18 -6.92 15.08
C ALA A 57 -23.44 -5.59 14.36
N SER A 58 -22.35 -4.86 14.06
CA SER A 58 -22.38 -3.66 13.20
C SER A 58 -22.23 -3.98 11.72
N TYR A 59 -22.08 -5.25 11.36
CA TYR A 59 -22.05 -5.77 9.99
C TYR A 59 -22.82 -7.09 9.88
N ARG A 60 -23.26 -7.44 8.66
CA ARG A 60 -23.75 -8.78 8.36
C ARG A 60 -22.60 -9.70 8.04
N TYR A 61 -22.64 -10.92 8.56
CA TYR A 61 -21.64 -11.95 8.34
C TYR A 61 -22.29 -13.14 7.63
N VAL A 62 -21.86 -13.39 6.39
CA VAL A 62 -22.38 -14.51 5.59
C VAL A 62 -21.33 -15.61 5.50
N GLN A 63 -21.64 -16.76 6.07
CA GLN A 63 -20.86 -17.97 5.85
C GLN A 63 -21.26 -18.57 4.50
N ILE A 64 -20.28 -18.88 3.65
CA ILE A 64 -20.49 -19.53 2.35
C ILE A 64 -19.79 -20.90 2.41
N ASP A 65 -20.55 -21.95 2.13
CA ASP A 65 -20.07 -23.32 2.04
C ASP A 65 -19.60 -23.58 0.59
N GLY A 66 -18.29 -23.68 0.40
CA GLY A 66 -17.67 -23.96 -0.90
C GLY A 66 -16.51 -23.04 -1.24
N ASP A 67 -16.10 -23.06 -2.51
CA ASP A 67 -15.07 -22.17 -3.00
C ASP A 67 -15.57 -20.72 -3.07
N THR A 68 -14.65 -19.78 -2.88
CA THR A 68 -14.93 -18.35 -3.07
C THR A 68 -13.78 -17.66 -3.80
N ALA A 69 -14.11 -16.63 -4.56
CA ALA A 69 -13.14 -15.82 -5.31
C ALA A 69 -13.26 -14.36 -4.90
N VAL A 70 -12.39 -13.91 -3.99
CA VAL A 70 -12.38 -12.52 -3.50
C VAL A 70 -11.28 -11.71 -4.16
N ARG A 71 -11.62 -10.55 -4.71
CA ARG A 71 -10.66 -9.59 -5.29
C ARG A 71 -11.08 -8.15 -5.00
N HIS A 72 -10.12 -7.37 -4.49
CA HIS A 72 -10.29 -5.92 -4.23
C HIS A 72 -11.61 -5.59 -3.51
N GLY A 73 -11.95 -6.33 -2.44
CA GLY A 73 -13.18 -6.12 -1.69
C GLY A 73 -14.46 -6.59 -2.39
N HIS A 74 -14.37 -7.48 -3.39
CA HIS A 74 -15.52 -8.02 -4.09
C HIS A 74 -15.46 -9.55 -4.21
N LEU A 75 -16.57 -10.22 -3.97
CA LEU A 75 -16.79 -11.63 -4.30
C LEU A 75 -17.18 -11.74 -5.77
N LEU A 76 -16.40 -12.49 -6.54
CA LEU A 76 -16.62 -12.72 -7.97
C LEU A 76 -17.43 -13.98 -8.20
N LEU A 77 -18.58 -13.81 -8.82
CA LEU A 77 -19.52 -14.89 -9.12
C LEU A 77 -19.71 -15.01 -10.63
N HIS A 78 -19.84 -16.24 -11.09
CA HIS A 78 -20.23 -16.55 -12.46
C HIS A 78 -21.68 -16.98 -12.42
N VAL A 79 -22.56 -16.23 -13.08
CA VAL A 79 -24.01 -16.43 -12.98
C VAL A 79 -24.67 -16.63 -14.33
N THR A 80 -25.75 -17.41 -14.34
CA THR A 80 -26.64 -17.55 -15.50
C THR A 80 -27.59 -16.36 -15.62
N ASP A 81 -28.32 -16.27 -16.74
CA ASP A 81 -29.38 -15.26 -16.92
C ASP A 81 -30.45 -15.33 -15.81
N ASP A 82 -30.84 -16.52 -15.39
CA ASP A 82 -31.84 -16.72 -14.33
C ASP A 82 -31.33 -16.25 -12.97
N GLU A 83 -30.07 -16.58 -12.65
CA GLU A 83 -29.41 -16.13 -11.42
C GLU A 83 -29.19 -14.61 -11.44
N LEU A 84 -28.86 -14.03 -12.59
CA LEU A 84 -28.78 -12.59 -12.73
C LEU A 84 -30.14 -11.92 -12.52
N ALA A 85 -31.22 -12.45 -13.11
CA ALA A 85 -32.57 -11.93 -12.91
C ALA A 85 -32.99 -12.04 -11.43
N GLN A 86 -32.60 -13.11 -10.74
CA GLN A 86 -32.80 -13.26 -9.31
C GLN A 86 -32.03 -12.20 -8.52
N ALA A 87 -30.77 -11.94 -8.86
CA ALA A 87 -29.97 -10.89 -8.23
C ALA A 87 -30.62 -9.51 -8.43
N GLU A 88 -31.08 -9.19 -9.64
CA GLU A 88 -31.81 -7.94 -9.92
C GLU A 88 -33.10 -7.80 -9.11
N ALA A 89 -33.88 -8.87 -9.00
CA ALA A 89 -35.10 -8.87 -8.21
C ALA A 89 -34.82 -8.51 -6.76
N VAL A 90 -33.71 -9.04 -6.19
CA VAL A 90 -33.25 -8.68 -4.85
C VAL A 90 -32.80 -7.22 -4.80
N THR A 91 -31.91 -6.78 -5.70
CA THR A 91 -31.33 -5.43 -5.61
C THR A 91 -32.38 -4.32 -5.76
N ARG A 92 -33.45 -4.56 -6.52
CA ARG A 92 -34.60 -3.64 -6.65
C ARG A 92 -35.34 -3.37 -5.34
N CYS A 93 -35.22 -4.26 -4.35
CA CYS A 93 -35.82 -4.06 -3.02
C CYS A 93 -34.98 -3.13 -2.12
N HIS A 94 -33.76 -2.78 -2.49
CA HIS A 94 -32.84 -1.99 -1.66
C HIS A 94 -32.52 -0.62 -2.27
N HIS A 95 -32.17 0.35 -1.41
CA HIS A 95 -31.73 1.67 -1.86
C HIS A 95 -30.35 1.68 -2.51
N ARG A 96 -29.49 0.69 -2.21
CA ARG A 96 -28.17 0.52 -2.80
C ARG A 96 -27.98 -0.95 -3.18
N ALA A 97 -27.62 -1.22 -4.43
CA ALA A 97 -27.35 -2.58 -4.87
C ALA A 97 -26.01 -3.06 -4.28
N ALA A 98 -24.92 -2.32 -4.50
CA ALA A 98 -23.55 -2.77 -4.20
C ALA A 98 -23.20 -4.15 -4.81
N VAL A 99 -23.85 -4.45 -5.94
CA VAL A 99 -23.64 -5.62 -6.78
C VAL A 99 -23.45 -5.09 -8.21
N PHE A 100 -22.40 -5.56 -8.87
CA PHE A 100 -21.99 -5.05 -10.18
C PHE A 100 -21.90 -6.18 -11.18
N VAL A 101 -22.32 -5.95 -12.41
CA VAL A 101 -22.16 -6.87 -13.55
C VAL A 101 -21.10 -6.35 -14.50
N TRP A 102 -20.29 -7.24 -15.06
CA TRP A 102 -19.34 -6.89 -16.11
C TRP A 102 -19.96 -7.07 -17.48
N ARG A 103 -20.11 -5.97 -18.23
CA ARG A 103 -20.64 -5.94 -19.60
C ARG A 103 -19.91 -4.88 -20.41
N ASP A 104 -19.74 -5.10 -21.71
CA ASP A 104 -19.12 -4.13 -22.63
C ASP A 104 -17.78 -3.54 -22.12
N ASN A 105 -16.95 -4.40 -21.52
CA ASN A 105 -15.67 -4.03 -20.89
C ASN A 105 -15.76 -2.99 -19.76
N LYS A 106 -16.89 -2.92 -19.05
CA LYS A 106 -17.10 -2.04 -17.89
C LYS A 106 -17.94 -2.70 -16.81
N TRP A 107 -17.79 -2.20 -15.58
CA TRP A 107 -18.67 -2.56 -14.47
C TRP A 107 -19.91 -1.69 -14.47
N LEU A 108 -21.07 -2.31 -14.31
CA LEU A 108 -22.36 -1.65 -14.17
C LEU A 108 -23.00 -2.11 -12.87
N GLU A 109 -23.43 -1.18 -12.02
CA GLU A 109 -24.22 -1.48 -10.84
C GLU A 109 -25.61 -1.98 -11.26
N LEU A 110 -26.09 -3.04 -10.59
CA LEU A 110 -27.42 -3.59 -10.84
C LEU A 110 -28.53 -2.57 -10.48
N PRO A 111 -29.69 -2.64 -11.16
CA PRO A 111 -30.86 -1.84 -10.82
C PRO A 111 -31.23 -1.93 -9.33
N ASN A 112 -31.59 -0.80 -8.73
CA ASN A 112 -31.99 -0.68 -7.33
C ASN A 112 -33.37 0.01 -7.21
N ASN A 113 -33.87 0.26 -6.00
CA ASN A 113 -35.21 0.84 -5.83
C ASN A 113 -35.35 2.28 -6.36
N ARG A 114 -34.23 3.01 -6.48
CA ARG A 114 -34.19 4.39 -6.98
C ARG A 114 -33.99 4.42 -8.48
N ASP A 115 -33.07 3.59 -8.97
CA ASP A 115 -32.64 3.56 -10.36
C ASP A 115 -32.93 2.18 -10.98
N ASN A 116 -33.90 2.15 -11.90
CA ASN A 116 -34.33 0.91 -12.57
C ASN A 116 -33.39 0.46 -13.70
N ALA A 117 -32.38 1.25 -14.02
CA ALA A 117 -31.41 0.99 -15.07
C ALA A 117 -30.07 0.53 -14.48
N TYR A 118 -29.24 -0.09 -15.32
CA TYR A 118 -27.84 -0.32 -15.01
C TYR A 118 -27.09 1.01 -15.01
N VAL A 119 -26.34 1.28 -13.95
CA VAL A 119 -25.64 2.57 -13.78
C VAL A 119 -24.15 2.33 -13.63
N GLU A 120 -23.32 3.15 -14.28
CA GLU A 120 -21.87 3.10 -14.06
C GLU A 120 -21.54 3.55 -12.62
N PRO A 121 -20.70 2.80 -11.89
CA PRO A 121 -20.38 3.11 -10.51
C PRO A 121 -19.72 4.50 -10.40
N VAL A 122 -20.31 5.37 -9.58
CA VAL A 122 -19.79 6.73 -9.37
C VAL A 122 -18.67 6.73 -8.32
N GLY A 123 -17.47 7.16 -8.73
CA GLY A 123 -16.33 7.34 -7.82
C GLY A 123 -15.66 6.01 -7.41
N ARG A 124 -15.57 5.74 -6.10
CA ARG A 124 -14.95 4.52 -5.55
C ARG A 124 -15.96 3.41 -5.20
N SER A 125 -17.21 3.51 -5.68
CA SER A 125 -18.28 2.62 -5.24
C SER A 125 -18.23 1.22 -5.86
N GLY A 126 -17.62 1.06 -7.04
CA GLY A 126 -17.56 -0.20 -7.78
C GLY A 126 -16.14 -0.72 -8.06
N PRO A 127 -16.02 -1.89 -8.69
CA PRO A 127 -14.74 -2.51 -8.95
C PRO A 127 -13.95 -1.77 -10.03
N GLY A 128 -12.64 -1.59 -9.81
CA GLY A 128 -11.73 -0.90 -10.75
C GLY A 128 -10.83 -1.83 -11.56
N PHE A 129 -11.18 -3.11 -11.71
CA PHE A 129 -10.33 -4.13 -12.35
C PHE A 129 -11.08 -4.92 -13.42
N ASN A 130 -10.37 -5.48 -14.40
CA ASN A 130 -10.97 -6.33 -15.44
C ASN A 130 -11.13 -7.79 -14.95
N PRO A 131 -12.34 -8.36 -14.93
CA PRO A 131 -12.60 -9.72 -14.44
C PRO A 131 -12.18 -10.85 -15.39
N SER A 132 -11.91 -10.60 -16.68
CA SER A 132 -11.74 -11.64 -17.73
C SER A 132 -10.58 -12.61 -17.49
N GLY A 133 -9.62 -12.27 -16.63
CA GLY A 133 -8.54 -13.18 -16.24
C GLY A 133 -8.83 -14.01 -14.99
N PHE A 134 -9.91 -13.73 -14.26
CA PHE A 134 -10.22 -14.41 -13.01
C PHE A 134 -11.07 -15.65 -13.24
N ARG A 135 -11.14 -16.51 -12.22
CA ARG A 135 -12.00 -17.69 -12.21
C ARG A 135 -13.08 -17.44 -11.16
N PRO A 136 -14.23 -16.83 -11.54
CA PRO A 136 -15.32 -16.62 -10.62
C PRO A 136 -15.94 -17.97 -10.23
N VAL A 137 -16.68 -18.00 -9.13
CA VAL A 137 -17.34 -19.21 -8.64
C VAL A 137 -18.78 -19.21 -9.10
N ALA A 138 -19.29 -20.36 -9.54
CA ALA A 138 -20.72 -20.50 -9.81
C ALA A 138 -21.48 -20.70 -8.49
N PRO A 139 -22.43 -19.82 -8.11
CA PRO A 139 -23.13 -19.92 -6.82
C PRO A 139 -23.91 -21.23 -6.65
N SER A 140 -24.55 -21.69 -7.72
CA SER A 140 -25.35 -22.92 -7.75
C SER A 140 -24.52 -24.19 -7.48
N THR A 141 -23.31 -24.30 -8.04
CA THR A 141 -22.42 -25.45 -7.80
C THR A 141 -21.51 -25.24 -6.58
N GLY A 142 -21.17 -24.00 -6.23
CA GLY A 142 -20.19 -23.68 -5.19
C GLY A 142 -18.75 -24.07 -5.56
N GLU A 143 -18.53 -24.39 -6.83
CA GLU A 143 -17.25 -24.82 -7.39
C GLU A 143 -16.67 -23.71 -8.27
N LYS A 144 -15.35 -23.55 -8.23
CA LYS A 144 -14.64 -22.76 -9.25
C LYS A 144 -14.81 -23.43 -10.60
N GLU A 145 -15.07 -22.64 -11.64
CA GLU A 145 -15.10 -23.12 -13.02
C GLU A 145 -13.86 -23.99 -13.29
N ALA A 146 -14.10 -25.26 -13.65
CA ALA A 146 -13.04 -26.22 -13.93
C ALA A 146 -12.16 -25.65 -15.04
N ALA A 147 -10.83 -25.79 -14.91
CA ALA A 147 -9.95 -25.54 -16.04
C ALA A 147 -10.47 -26.38 -17.22
N VAL A 148 -10.56 -25.79 -18.42
CA VAL A 148 -10.77 -26.54 -19.67
C VAL A 148 -10.07 -27.89 -19.58
N GLU A 149 -10.80 -29.00 -19.75
CA GLU A 149 -10.23 -30.35 -19.65
C GLU A 149 -9.10 -30.49 -20.70
N GLY A 150 -7.88 -30.63 -20.23
CA GLY A 150 -6.69 -30.79 -21.07
C GLY A 150 -5.88 -29.52 -21.31
N ILE A 151 -4.69 -29.72 -21.89
CA ILE A 151 -3.80 -28.63 -22.28
C ILE A 151 -3.95 -28.44 -23.79
N ARG A 152 -4.24 -27.20 -24.20
CA ARG A 152 -4.28 -26.79 -25.62
C ARG A 152 -3.02 -26.02 -25.95
N ALA A 153 -2.44 -26.30 -27.12
CA ALA A 153 -1.31 -25.55 -27.65
C ALA A 153 -1.72 -24.61 -28.79
N GLU A 154 -1.33 -23.34 -28.68
CA GLU A 154 -1.49 -22.33 -29.73
C GLU A 154 -0.12 -21.90 -30.25
N LYS A 155 0.09 -21.99 -31.57
CA LYS A 155 1.32 -21.53 -32.22
C LYS A 155 1.19 -20.07 -32.61
N SER A 156 2.09 -19.23 -32.12
CA SER A 156 2.19 -17.81 -32.47
C SER A 156 3.58 -17.55 -33.07
N GLN A 157 3.62 -17.11 -34.32
CA GLN A 157 4.87 -16.82 -35.04
C GLN A 157 4.79 -15.42 -35.64
N ARG A 158 5.76 -14.57 -35.28
CA ARG A 158 5.78 -13.16 -35.69
C ARG A 158 6.42 -12.97 -37.08
N SER A 159 7.41 -13.79 -37.42
CA SER A 159 8.05 -13.84 -38.74
C SER A 159 8.46 -15.27 -39.09
N PRO A 160 8.47 -15.67 -40.38
CA PRO A 160 8.80 -17.03 -40.80
C PRO A 160 10.21 -17.49 -40.40
N GLN A 161 11.15 -16.55 -40.23
CA GLN A 161 12.54 -16.86 -39.85
C GLN A 161 12.76 -16.95 -38.32
N GLU A 162 11.80 -16.49 -37.51
CA GLU A 162 11.91 -16.54 -36.06
C GLU A 162 11.27 -17.80 -35.46
N ARG A 163 11.81 -18.22 -34.31
CA ARG A 163 11.29 -19.37 -33.57
C ARG A 163 9.86 -19.09 -33.11
N PRO A 164 8.90 -19.97 -33.41
CA PRO A 164 7.52 -19.79 -32.98
C PRO A 164 7.38 -19.98 -31.48
N TRP A 165 6.42 -19.27 -30.92
CA TRP A 165 6.01 -19.35 -29.52
C TRP A 165 4.80 -20.27 -29.44
N TRP A 166 4.92 -21.33 -28.65
CA TRP A 166 3.85 -22.26 -28.37
C TRP A 166 3.24 -21.92 -27.02
N TRP A 167 2.03 -21.37 -27.02
CA TRP A 167 1.27 -21.04 -25.81
C TRP A 167 0.48 -22.26 -25.36
N LEU A 168 0.62 -22.63 -24.09
CA LEU A 168 0.00 -23.78 -23.47
C LEU A 168 -1.05 -23.28 -22.48
N LEU A 169 -2.31 -23.49 -22.83
CA LEU A 169 -3.51 -23.01 -22.15
C LEU A 169 -4.29 -24.20 -21.60
N GLY A 170 -5.17 -23.97 -20.60
CA GLY A 170 -5.95 -25.04 -19.96
C GLY A 170 -5.38 -25.51 -18.62
N ASP A 171 -5.57 -26.79 -18.29
CA ASP A 171 -5.17 -27.36 -16.99
C ASP A 171 -3.67 -27.68 -16.89
N THR A 172 -2.86 -26.63 -16.91
CA THR A 172 -1.39 -26.73 -16.91
C THR A 172 -0.78 -26.84 -15.51
N TYR A 173 -1.57 -26.66 -14.45
CA TYR A 173 -1.07 -26.60 -13.08
C TYR A 173 -0.60 -27.97 -12.54
N PRO A 174 -1.32 -29.08 -12.74
CA PRO A 174 -0.86 -30.42 -12.34
C PRO A 174 0.41 -30.85 -13.07
N GLN A 175 0.63 -30.33 -14.28
CA GLN A 175 1.75 -30.69 -15.16
C GLN A 175 2.92 -29.69 -15.12
N ARG A 176 2.92 -28.76 -14.15
CA ARG A 176 3.90 -27.66 -14.06
C ARG A 176 5.36 -28.13 -14.05
N GLU A 177 5.66 -29.27 -13.42
CA GLU A 177 7.02 -29.79 -13.29
C GLU A 177 7.50 -30.38 -14.61
N THR A 178 6.63 -31.11 -15.31
CA THR A 178 6.87 -31.60 -16.66
C THR A 178 7.13 -30.41 -17.61
N LEU A 179 6.31 -29.37 -17.55
CA LEU A 179 6.48 -28.17 -18.38
C LEU A 179 7.82 -27.46 -18.11
N LYS A 180 8.22 -27.28 -16.84
CA LYS A 180 9.54 -26.72 -16.50
C LYS A 180 10.69 -27.59 -17.00
N ARG A 181 10.59 -28.92 -16.84
CA ARG A 181 11.63 -29.87 -17.24
C ARG A 181 11.93 -29.81 -18.74
N PHE A 182 10.91 -29.56 -19.55
CA PHE A 182 11.04 -29.42 -21.01
C PHE A 182 11.23 -27.97 -21.48
N GLY A 183 11.59 -27.05 -20.57
CA GLY A 183 11.96 -25.68 -20.92
C GLY A 183 10.78 -24.72 -21.12
N GLY A 184 9.57 -25.13 -20.74
CA GLY A 184 8.40 -24.25 -20.68
C GLY A 184 8.59 -23.16 -19.63
N ARG A 185 8.13 -21.94 -19.94
CA ARG A 185 8.15 -20.79 -19.03
C ARG A 185 6.73 -20.30 -18.80
N PHE A 186 6.43 -19.87 -17.57
CA PHE A 186 5.11 -19.30 -17.27
C PHE A 186 5.10 -17.80 -17.56
N SER A 187 4.14 -17.34 -18.35
CA SER A 187 3.89 -15.91 -18.57
C SER A 187 2.85 -15.42 -17.58
N SER A 188 3.25 -14.54 -16.66
CA SER A 188 2.31 -13.87 -15.74
C SER A 188 1.32 -12.96 -16.47
N ARG A 189 1.73 -12.36 -17.59
CA ARG A 189 0.89 -11.44 -18.40
C ARG A 189 -0.24 -12.16 -19.15
N ARG A 190 0.03 -13.34 -19.74
CA ARG A 190 -0.99 -14.16 -20.43
C ARG A 190 -1.56 -15.28 -19.55
N ARG A 191 -1.03 -15.44 -18.34
CA ARG A 191 -1.36 -16.50 -17.37
C ARG A 191 -1.34 -17.90 -17.99
N ALA A 192 -0.39 -18.11 -18.89
CA ALA A 192 -0.24 -19.31 -19.69
C ALA A 192 1.22 -19.75 -19.69
N TRP A 193 1.44 -21.05 -19.83
CA TRP A 193 2.78 -21.56 -20.11
C TRP A 193 3.13 -21.27 -21.57
N TYR A 194 4.40 -21.09 -21.87
CA TYR A 194 4.87 -20.95 -23.24
C TYR A 194 6.21 -21.65 -23.45
N TYR A 195 6.42 -22.11 -24.67
CA TYR A 195 7.67 -22.71 -25.12
C TYR A 195 8.13 -22.05 -26.42
N VAL A 196 9.41 -21.70 -26.54
CA VAL A 196 9.96 -21.06 -27.73
C VAL A 196 10.85 -22.05 -28.47
N GLY A 197 10.43 -22.49 -29.65
CA GLY A 197 11.17 -23.45 -30.45
C GLY A 197 10.40 -23.91 -31.67
N TRP A 198 11.10 -24.45 -32.66
CA TRP A 198 10.50 -24.89 -33.93
C TRP A 198 9.40 -25.93 -33.74
N GLU A 199 9.60 -26.84 -32.79
CA GLU A 199 8.62 -27.85 -32.40
C GLU A 199 8.53 -27.99 -30.88
N LEU A 200 7.35 -28.39 -30.40
CA LEU A 200 7.16 -28.76 -29.01
C LEU A 200 7.95 -30.04 -28.66
N PRO A 201 8.63 -30.10 -27.50
CA PRO A 201 9.25 -31.33 -27.02
C PRO A 201 8.22 -32.44 -26.81
N ASP A 202 8.59 -33.69 -27.06
CA ASP A 202 7.67 -34.84 -26.99
C ASP A 202 6.98 -34.99 -25.63
N GLY A 203 7.66 -34.61 -24.55
CA GLY A 203 7.07 -34.60 -23.20
C GLY A 203 5.95 -33.58 -23.04
N ILE A 204 5.97 -32.47 -23.78
CA ILE A 204 4.87 -31.50 -23.82
C ILE A 204 3.81 -31.94 -24.84
N LYS A 205 4.21 -32.49 -25.99
CA LYS A 205 3.29 -33.05 -27.01
C LYS A 205 2.35 -34.10 -26.43
N ARG A 206 2.83 -34.96 -25.51
CA ARG A 206 2.02 -35.99 -24.82
C ARG A 206 0.98 -35.42 -23.86
N LEU A 207 1.14 -34.18 -23.41
CA LEU A 207 0.22 -33.51 -22.49
C LEU A 207 -0.90 -32.76 -23.23
N ILE A 208 -0.74 -32.53 -24.53
CA ILE A 208 -1.66 -31.73 -25.33
C ILE A 208 -2.78 -32.63 -25.85
N THR A 209 -4.02 -32.28 -25.53
CA THR A 209 -5.21 -33.04 -25.91
C THR A 209 -5.73 -32.63 -27.30
N GLU A 210 -5.48 -31.40 -27.75
CA GLU A 210 -5.87 -30.88 -29.07
C GLU A 210 -4.79 -29.99 -29.70
N TYR A 211 -4.49 -30.23 -30.98
CA TYR A 211 -3.70 -29.32 -31.83
C TYR A 211 -4.65 -28.40 -32.60
N ALA A 212 -4.74 -27.13 -32.19
CA ALA A 212 -5.40 -26.11 -33.00
C ALA A 212 -4.34 -25.33 -33.80
N THR A 213 -4.14 -25.73 -35.04
CA THR A 213 -3.34 -24.95 -36.02
C THR A 213 -4.23 -23.86 -36.59
N ILE A 214 -4.06 -22.61 -36.17
CA ILE A 214 -4.61 -21.46 -36.89
C ILE A 214 -3.49 -20.93 -37.77
N GLU A 215 -3.56 -21.21 -39.07
CA GLU A 215 -2.75 -20.50 -40.05
C GLU A 215 -3.24 -19.04 -40.14
N PRO A 216 -2.36 -18.03 -40.01
CA PRO A 216 -2.77 -16.65 -40.17
C PRO A 216 -2.98 -16.34 -41.66
N GLU A 217 -4.21 -16.00 -42.05
CA GLU A 217 -4.47 -15.22 -43.26
C GLU A 217 -3.71 -13.88 -43.20
N PRO A 218 -3.23 -13.37 -44.35
CA PRO A 218 -2.40 -12.18 -44.40
C PRO A 218 -3.21 -10.94 -44.01
N THR A 219 -2.92 -10.40 -42.83
CA THR A 219 -3.36 -9.06 -42.43
C THR A 219 -2.45 -8.03 -43.12
N PRO A 220 -2.99 -6.96 -43.72
CA PRO A 220 -2.18 -5.92 -44.34
C PRO A 220 -1.30 -5.24 -43.30
N GLN A 221 -0.06 -4.94 -43.71
CA GLN A 221 0.95 -4.26 -42.90
C GLN A 221 0.39 -2.94 -42.35
N VAL A 222 0.33 -2.84 -41.03
CA VAL A 222 0.21 -1.56 -40.33
C VAL A 222 1.63 -1.01 -40.26
N GLU A 223 1.92 -0.02 -41.11
CA GLU A 223 3.13 0.80 -41.05
C GLU A 223 3.22 1.52 -39.70
N ASP A 224 4.44 1.70 -39.22
CA ASP A 224 4.77 2.48 -38.01
C ASP A 224 4.14 3.87 -38.09
N ASP A 225 3.23 4.18 -37.17
CA ASP A 225 2.74 5.54 -36.88
C ASP A 225 3.87 6.36 -36.22
N ALA A 226 4.91 6.68 -36.99
CA ALA A 226 5.75 7.84 -36.75
C ALA A 226 5.09 9.05 -37.43
N PRO A 227 4.82 10.16 -36.72
CA PRO A 227 4.04 11.29 -37.25
C PRO A 227 4.71 12.07 -38.41
N CYS A 228 5.95 11.73 -38.77
CA CYS A 228 6.68 12.23 -39.93
C CYS A 228 7.89 11.31 -40.20
N SER A 229 8.40 11.26 -41.44
CA SER A 229 9.62 10.50 -41.75
C SER A 229 10.87 11.18 -41.19
N ASP A 230 11.95 10.42 -40.96
CA ASP A 230 13.24 10.97 -40.50
C ASP A 230 13.75 12.10 -41.42
N GLU A 231 13.51 11.98 -42.73
CA GLU A 231 13.86 13.01 -43.72
C GLU A 231 13.05 14.31 -43.57
N GLU A 232 11.81 14.20 -43.09
CA GLU A 232 10.94 15.33 -42.80
C GLU A 232 11.31 15.98 -41.46
N ALA A 233 11.68 15.18 -40.46
CA ALA A 233 12.21 15.64 -39.18
C ALA A 233 13.53 16.41 -39.34
N GLU A 234 14.45 15.94 -40.19
CA GLU A 234 15.69 16.66 -40.52
C GLU A 234 15.42 18.01 -41.17
N ARG A 235 14.40 18.09 -42.04
CA ARG A 235 14.01 19.33 -42.73
C ARG A 235 13.36 20.34 -41.79
N ILE A 236 12.58 19.87 -40.81
CA ILE A 236 11.91 20.71 -39.81
C ILE A 236 12.92 21.21 -38.75
N LEU A 237 13.84 20.36 -38.32
CA LEU A 237 14.75 20.64 -37.21
C LEU A 237 16.12 21.18 -37.65
N GLY A 238 16.43 21.16 -38.95
CA GLY A 238 17.68 21.70 -39.50
C GLY A 238 18.95 20.97 -39.04
N VAL A 239 18.81 19.71 -38.60
CA VAL A 239 19.89 18.86 -38.10
C VAL A 239 19.89 17.53 -38.84
N HIS A 240 21.06 17.03 -39.23
CA HIS A 240 21.21 15.69 -39.80
C HIS A 240 21.25 14.65 -38.69
N LEU A 241 20.39 13.63 -38.78
CA LEU A 241 20.35 12.50 -37.87
C LEU A 241 21.42 11.48 -38.29
N VAL A 242 22.21 11.02 -37.33
CA VAL A 242 23.30 10.07 -37.60
C VAL A 242 22.71 8.69 -37.90
N PRO A 243 23.06 8.03 -39.01
CA PRO A 243 22.61 6.68 -39.33
C PRO A 243 23.04 5.69 -38.26
N LYS A 244 22.09 4.91 -37.76
CA LYS A 244 22.29 3.96 -36.68
C LYS A 244 22.90 2.66 -37.22
N ALA A 245 24.24 2.58 -37.33
CA ALA A 245 24.93 1.31 -37.51
C ALA A 245 26.34 1.27 -36.91
N SER A 246 26.57 0.21 -36.14
CA SER A 246 27.84 -0.36 -35.65
C SER A 246 28.64 0.37 -34.55
N ALA A 247 28.21 0.20 -33.29
CA ALA A 247 29.14 0.13 -32.15
C ALA A 247 29.20 -1.33 -31.67
N VAL A 248 30.23 -2.05 -32.12
CA VAL A 248 30.61 -3.36 -31.62
C VAL A 248 31.44 -3.12 -30.35
N PHE A 249 30.93 -3.52 -29.19
CA PHE A 249 31.74 -3.61 -27.97
C PHE A 249 32.03 -5.10 -27.69
N ASN A 250 33.32 -5.45 -27.83
CA ASN A 250 33.93 -6.66 -27.31
C ASN A 250 34.18 -6.47 -25.82
N ASP A 251 33.80 -7.45 -24.98
CA ASP A 251 34.56 -7.81 -23.78
C ASP A 251 34.23 -9.26 -23.38
N ASN A 252 35.17 -10.15 -23.72
CA ASN A 252 35.29 -11.50 -23.20
C ASN A 252 36.49 -11.52 -22.26
N ILE A 253 36.28 -11.68 -20.95
CA ILE A 253 37.32 -12.12 -20.01
C ILE A 253 36.78 -13.35 -19.29
N PRO A 254 37.45 -14.52 -19.35
CA PRO A 254 37.04 -15.70 -18.62
C PRO A 254 37.56 -15.65 -17.18
N ILE A 255 36.66 -15.66 -16.20
CA ILE A 255 36.99 -15.82 -14.77
C ILE A 255 37.07 -17.33 -14.48
N GLN A 256 38.20 -17.80 -13.94
CA GLN A 256 38.32 -19.18 -13.46
C GLN A 256 37.78 -19.32 -12.03
N PRO A 257 37.17 -20.46 -11.67
CA PRO A 257 36.60 -20.69 -10.35
C PRO A 257 37.71 -21.01 -9.32
N GLY A 258 37.79 -20.23 -8.23
CA GLY A 258 38.65 -20.54 -7.08
C GLY A 258 39.40 -19.37 -6.42
N GLU A 259 39.17 -18.12 -6.81
CA GLU A 259 39.91 -16.97 -6.25
C GLU A 259 39.07 -16.13 -5.28
N THR A 260 39.58 -15.94 -4.06
CA THR A 260 38.98 -15.08 -3.02
C THR A 260 39.73 -13.75 -2.99
N TRP A 261 39.01 -12.64 -3.04
CA TRP A 261 39.56 -11.28 -3.04
C TRP A 261 39.13 -10.53 -1.77
N VAL A 262 40.03 -9.77 -1.16
CA VAL A 262 39.73 -8.95 0.02
C VAL A 262 39.99 -7.48 -0.29
N LEU A 263 39.09 -6.61 0.17
CA LEU A 263 39.19 -5.16 0.08
C LEU A 263 39.48 -4.60 1.47
N ASP A 264 40.58 -3.88 1.61
CA ASP A 264 40.89 -3.09 2.80
C ASP A 264 41.18 -1.62 2.45
N ALA A 265 41.61 -0.83 3.44
CA ALA A 265 41.87 0.60 3.33
C ALA A 265 42.98 0.97 2.32
N GLN A 266 43.69 0.00 1.74
CA GLN A 266 44.75 0.22 0.74
C GLN A 266 44.37 -0.30 -0.67
N GLY A 267 43.16 -0.86 -0.82
CA GLY A 267 42.64 -1.32 -2.10
C GLY A 267 42.77 -2.82 -2.35
N PHE A 268 42.19 -3.27 -3.47
CA PHE A 268 42.06 -4.69 -3.82
C PHE A 268 43.41 -5.38 -4.01
N HIS A 269 43.67 -6.43 -3.24
CA HIS A 269 44.80 -7.32 -3.47
C HIS A 269 44.47 -8.79 -3.15
N LYS A 270 45.26 -9.69 -3.72
CA LYS A 270 45.15 -11.15 -3.59
C LYS A 270 45.95 -11.60 -2.38
N THR A 271 45.36 -12.42 -1.51
CA THR A 271 46.01 -12.97 -0.32
C THR A 271 45.94 -14.50 -0.32
N ASP A 272 47.07 -15.16 -0.03
CA ASP A 272 47.24 -16.63 -0.03
C ASP A 272 47.33 -17.20 1.40
N GLU A 273 46.48 -16.77 2.33
CA GLU A 273 46.39 -17.39 3.67
C GLU A 273 44.93 -17.55 4.14
N PRO A 274 44.53 -18.73 4.66
CA PRO A 274 43.18 -18.96 5.19
C PRO A 274 43.01 -18.32 6.58
N PRO A 275 41.83 -17.77 6.93
CA PRO A 275 41.61 -17.21 8.25
C PRO A 275 41.38 -18.32 9.30
N VAL A 276 42.03 -18.14 10.44
CA VAL A 276 42.01 -19.00 11.63
C VAL A 276 40.70 -18.79 12.40
N GLU A 277 40.05 -19.90 12.76
CA GLU A 277 38.90 -19.95 13.67
C GLU A 277 39.29 -19.43 15.07
N GLY A 278 38.54 -18.42 15.53
CA GLY A 278 38.66 -17.85 16.87
C GLY A 278 37.35 -18.00 17.64
N VAL A 279 37.32 -19.03 18.49
CA VAL A 279 36.33 -19.34 19.50
C VAL A 279 36.23 -18.20 20.54
N SER A 280 35.01 -17.83 20.95
CA SER A 280 34.74 -17.52 22.36
C SER A 280 33.27 -17.73 22.71
N ASP A 281 33.07 -18.69 23.61
CA ASP A 281 31.88 -18.91 24.41
C ASP A 281 31.58 -17.73 25.33
N SER A 282 30.29 -17.58 25.67
CA SER A 282 29.73 -17.30 27.02
C SER A 282 28.32 -16.71 26.85
N GLU A 283 27.30 -17.01 27.63
CA GLU A 283 26.98 -18.05 28.60
C GLU A 283 25.49 -17.80 28.92
N LEU A 284 24.77 -18.88 29.20
CA LEU A 284 23.33 -18.93 29.46
C LEU A 284 22.93 -18.33 30.83
N ALA A 285 21.62 -18.02 30.92
CA ALA A 285 20.71 -18.30 32.04
C ALA A 285 20.15 -17.06 32.81
N PRO A 286 19.05 -17.20 33.59
CA PRO A 286 17.69 -17.11 33.06
C PRO A 286 16.72 -16.28 33.93
N ALA A 287 15.47 -16.23 33.44
CA ALA A 287 14.15 -16.13 34.08
C ALA A 287 14.00 -15.76 35.57
N ASP A 288 13.04 -14.86 35.83
CA ASP A 288 11.91 -14.94 36.80
C ASP A 288 11.38 -13.49 36.95
N GLU A 289 10.09 -13.15 37.08
CA GLU A 289 9.13 -13.71 38.00
C GLU A 289 7.70 -13.25 37.60
N GLU A 290 6.77 -14.20 37.65
CA GLU A 290 5.32 -14.01 37.64
C GLU A 290 4.88 -13.16 38.85
N THR A 291 4.09 -12.11 38.63
CA THR A 291 3.36 -11.45 39.73
C THR A 291 1.86 -11.60 39.56
N THR A 292 1.28 -12.30 40.53
CA THR A 292 -0.12 -12.60 40.79
C THR A 292 -1.02 -11.37 40.84
N VAL A 293 -2.15 -11.44 40.15
CA VAL A 293 -3.28 -10.50 40.25
C VAL A 293 -4.32 -11.05 41.25
N SER A 294 -4.86 -10.19 42.10
CA SER A 294 -6.08 -10.44 42.89
C SER A 294 -6.96 -9.18 42.91
N PRO A 295 -8.29 -9.30 43.10
CA PRO A 295 -9.28 -8.50 42.38
C PRO A 295 -10.04 -7.45 43.20
N ASP A 296 -10.67 -6.54 42.45
CA ASP A 296 -11.88 -5.73 42.71
C ASP A 296 -11.95 -4.81 43.95
N GLU A 297 -11.87 -3.50 43.68
CA GLU A 297 -12.53 -2.46 44.47
C GLU A 297 -13.43 -1.58 43.56
N PRO A 298 -14.57 -1.08 44.08
CA PRO A 298 -15.66 -0.51 43.31
C PRO A 298 -15.39 0.91 42.78
N VAL A 299 -15.93 1.18 41.58
CA VAL A 299 -15.80 2.41 40.81
C VAL A 299 -16.56 3.58 41.45
N GLU A 300 -15.83 4.59 41.93
CA GLU A 300 -16.38 5.93 42.24
C GLU A 300 -16.61 6.77 40.96
N PRO A 301 -17.65 7.63 40.92
CA PRO A 301 -17.94 8.48 39.76
C PRO A 301 -16.82 9.51 39.53
N PRO A 302 -16.54 9.89 38.27
CA PRO A 302 -15.36 10.68 37.92
C PRO A 302 -15.41 12.08 38.55
N SER A 303 -14.51 12.32 39.50
CA SER A 303 -14.24 13.65 40.03
C SER A 303 -13.56 14.51 38.96
N ILE A 304 -14.06 15.73 38.78
CA ILE A 304 -13.41 16.76 37.95
C ILE A 304 -12.05 17.03 38.57
N ARG A 305 -10.98 16.52 37.95
CA ARG A 305 -9.61 16.74 38.40
C ARG A 305 -9.20 18.18 38.09
N VAL A 306 -9.28 19.05 39.09
CA VAL A 306 -8.67 20.38 39.03
C VAL A 306 -7.15 20.18 39.16
N PHE A 307 -6.44 20.17 38.03
CA PHE A 307 -4.99 20.19 38.03
C PHE A 307 -4.52 21.56 38.50
N LYS A 308 -3.86 21.63 39.67
CA LYS A 308 -3.15 22.84 40.08
C LYS A 308 -1.92 22.99 39.17
N PRO A 309 -1.72 24.14 38.51
CA PRO A 309 -0.51 24.41 37.75
C PRO A 309 0.73 24.26 38.63
N GLN A 310 1.81 23.68 38.10
CA GLN A 310 3.11 23.78 38.74
C GLN A 310 3.58 25.23 38.61
N SER A 311 3.63 25.93 39.75
CA SER A 311 4.17 27.29 39.83
C SER A 311 5.61 27.31 39.32
N LEU A 312 5.96 28.35 38.55
CA LEU A 312 7.35 28.62 38.14
C LEU A 312 8.27 28.60 39.37
N PRO A 313 9.48 28.01 39.27
CA PRO A 313 10.46 28.07 40.35
C PRO A 313 10.82 29.53 40.65
N SER A 314 11.05 29.83 41.93
CA SER A 314 11.52 31.15 42.39
C SER A 314 12.83 31.55 41.70
N ASP A 315 13.00 32.85 41.44
CA ASP A 315 14.19 33.44 40.77
C ASP A 315 15.51 32.79 41.19
N GLY A 316 16.15 32.04 40.27
CA GLY A 316 17.49 31.49 40.46
C GLY A 316 17.73 30.04 39.99
N GLU A 317 16.68 29.23 39.74
CA GLU A 317 16.83 27.89 39.16
C GLU A 317 16.73 27.90 37.62
N PRO A 318 17.48 27.05 36.90
CA PRO A 318 17.39 26.97 35.44
C PRO A 318 15.99 26.50 35.02
N LEU A 319 15.34 27.29 34.16
CA LEU A 319 14.03 26.98 33.62
C LEU A 319 14.10 25.75 32.71
N ASP A 320 13.12 24.87 32.83
CA ASP A 320 12.89 23.75 31.91
C ASP A 320 12.51 24.28 30.50
N GLU A 321 12.67 23.48 29.44
CA GLU A 321 12.41 23.86 28.05
C GLU A 321 10.97 24.34 27.86
N VAL A 322 10.01 23.67 28.49
CA VAL A 322 8.59 24.05 28.49
C VAL A 322 8.37 25.40 29.20
N GLN A 323 9.06 25.65 30.30
CA GLN A 323 8.94 26.92 31.05
C GLN A 323 9.57 28.08 30.27
N THR A 324 10.71 27.84 29.64
CA THR A 324 11.37 28.80 28.76
C THR A 324 10.47 29.17 27.58
N ALA A 325 9.80 28.19 26.97
CA ALA A 325 8.85 28.43 25.89
C ALA A 325 7.67 29.31 26.32
N ILE A 326 7.12 29.11 27.52
CA ILE A 326 6.02 29.93 28.04
C ILE A 326 6.48 31.38 28.26
N VAL A 327 7.66 31.58 28.87
CA VAL A 327 8.22 32.92 29.13
C VAL A 327 8.48 33.66 27.81
N GLN A 328 9.04 32.96 26.80
CA GLN A 328 9.31 33.53 25.50
C GLN A 328 8.03 33.87 24.72
N ALA A 329 7.01 33.01 24.78
CA ALA A 329 5.71 33.26 24.16
C ALA A 329 4.98 34.46 24.76
N LYS A 330 5.23 34.77 26.05
CA LYS A 330 4.73 35.99 26.69
C LYS A 330 5.42 37.26 26.19
N ALA A 331 6.71 37.16 25.84
CA ALA A 331 7.51 38.29 25.38
C ALA A 331 7.29 38.63 23.89
N GLN A 332 6.79 37.68 23.11
CA GLN A 332 6.54 37.86 21.68
C GLN A 332 5.04 38.02 21.38
N PRO A 333 4.63 38.94 20.48
CA PRO A 333 3.24 39.02 20.05
C PRO A 333 2.86 37.72 19.34
N ILE A 334 1.81 37.05 19.82
CA ILE A 334 1.28 35.82 19.22
C ILE A 334 0.87 36.14 17.76
N PRO A 335 1.42 35.44 16.76
CA PRO A 335 0.94 35.57 15.39
C PRO A 335 -0.53 35.14 15.35
N VAL A 336 -1.43 36.07 15.06
CA VAL A 336 -2.84 35.75 14.82
C VAL A 336 -2.91 35.06 13.47
N LEU A 337 -2.74 33.74 13.49
CA LEU A 337 -3.03 32.93 12.31
C LEU A 337 -4.55 32.81 12.20
N CYS A 338 -5.13 33.59 11.28
CA CYS A 338 -6.53 33.46 10.93
C CYS A 338 -6.78 32.03 10.44
N THR A 339 -7.52 31.25 11.23
CA THR A 339 -8.12 29.99 10.80
C THR A 339 -9.10 30.32 9.67
N ALA A 340 -8.64 30.23 8.42
CA ALA A 340 -9.53 30.29 7.29
C ALA A 340 -10.52 29.13 7.41
N THR A 341 -11.81 29.43 7.57
CA THR A 341 -12.90 28.47 7.42
C THR A 341 -12.89 27.98 5.97
N SER A 342 -12.09 26.95 5.70
CA SER A 342 -12.00 26.38 4.36
C SER A 342 -13.33 25.70 4.04
N PRO A 343 -13.96 25.97 2.87
CA PRO A 343 -15.12 25.23 2.43
C PRO A 343 -14.75 23.74 2.27
N GLN A 344 -15.64 22.84 2.66
CA GLN A 344 -15.50 21.36 2.68
C GLN A 344 -15.23 20.70 1.31
N LYS A 345 -14.76 21.44 0.30
CA LYS A 345 -14.18 20.87 -0.90
C LYS A 345 -12.81 20.33 -0.50
N ARG A 346 -12.61 19.01 -0.58
CA ARG A 346 -11.31 18.36 -0.39
C ARG A 346 -10.34 18.86 -1.47
N THR A 347 -9.75 20.03 -1.26
CA THR A 347 -8.63 20.53 -2.05
C THR A 347 -7.43 19.67 -1.67
N LEU A 348 -6.97 18.84 -2.60
CA LEU A 348 -5.76 18.06 -2.41
C LEU A 348 -4.57 19.02 -2.43
N ALA A 349 -3.82 19.09 -1.34
CA ALA A 349 -2.56 19.82 -1.28
C ALA A 349 -1.44 18.91 -1.78
N ALA A 350 -0.57 19.44 -2.65
CA ALA A 350 0.60 18.71 -3.12
C ALA A 350 1.68 18.72 -2.04
N ILE A 351 2.29 17.56 -1.79
CA ILE A 351 3.50 17.45 -0.96
C ILE A 351 4.68 17.82 -1.86
N GLY A 352 5.62 18.62 -1.35
CA GLY A 352 6.85 18.95 -2.06
C GLY A 352 7.65 17.67 -2.38
N GLN A 353 8.08 17.55 -3.64
CA GLN A 353 8.80 16.39 -4.15
C GLN A 353 9.80 16.87 -5.19
N SER A 354 11.06 16.51 -5.02
CA SER A 354 12.11 16.71 -6.01
C SER A 354 13.06 15.53 -6.04
N TYR A 355 13.70 15.34 -7.19
CA TYR A 355 14.64 14.25 -7.39
C TYR A 355 15.84 14.39 -6.44
N VAL A 356 16.08 13.35 -5.65
CA VAL A 356 17.17 13.32 -4.66
C VAL A 356 18.35 12.48 -5.16
N GLY A 357 18.07 11.31 -5.74
CA GLY A 357 19.10 10.36 -6.13
C GLY A 357 18.54 8.99 -6.44
N GLU A 358 19.42 8.00 -6.56
CA GLU A 358 19.05 6.62 -6.85
C GLU A 358 19.02 5.77 -5.57
N LEU A 359 17.96 4.97 -5.40
CA LEU A 359 17.87 3.96 -4.35
C LEU A 359 18.58 2.69 -4.78
N THR A 360 19.60 2.33 -4.03
CA THR A 360 20.42 1.14 -4.22
C THR A 360 20.29 0.22 -3.01
N GLY A 361 20.55 -1.06 -3.20
CA GLY A 361 20.41 -2.03 -2.11
C GLY A 361 20.49 -3.45 -2.58
N SER A 362 21.46 -3.80 -3.45
CA SER A 362 21.54 -5.14 -4.07
C SER A 362 20.24 -5.56 -4.77
N ILE A 363 19.64 -4.62 -5.51
CA ILE A 363 18.45 -4.86 -6.33
C ILE A 363 18.79 -4.71 -7.81
N THR A 364 18.04 -5.40 -8.67
CA THR A 364 18.19 -5.28 -10.12
C THR A 364 17.21 -4.24 -10.66
N GLY A 365 17.74 -3.13 -11.19
CA GLY A 365 16.99 -2.06 -11.83
C GLY A 365 17.11 -0.71 -11.12
N ASN A 366 16.91 0.38 -11.86
CA ASN A 366 17.10 1.73 -11.34
C ASN A 366 15.83 2.22 -10.65
N VAL A 367 15.93 2.56 -9.37
CA VAL A 367 14.85 3.18 -8.60
C VAL A 367 15.29 4.58 -8.21
N TYR A 368 14.46 5.57 -8.52
CA TYR A 368 14.72 6.98 -8.23
C TYR A 368 14.00 7.39 -6.95
N CYS A 369 14.67 8.16 -6.09
CA CYS A 369 14.10 8.76 -4.90
C CYS A 369 13.67 10.19 -5.20
N PHE A 370 12.42 10.52 -4.85
CA PHE A 370 11.82 11.86 -5.00
C PHE A 370 11.56 12.55 -3.65
N GLY A 371 12.16 12.02 -2.58
CA GLY A 371 12.08 12.57 -1.24
C GLY A 371 12.09 11.48 -0.17
N TYR A 372 12.70 11.79 0.96
CA TYR A 372 12.73 10.91 2.12
C TYR A 372 12.75 11.72 3.42
N ALA A 373 12.41 11.08 4.53
CA ALA A 373 12.61 11.63 5.86
C ALA A 373 13.09 10.55 6.85
N ILE A 374 14.02 10.91 7.72
CA ILE A 374 14.68 10.05 8.70
C ILE A 374 14.51 10.65 10.09
N HIS A 375 14.07 9.85 11.04
CA HIS A 375 13.97 10.19 12.44
C HIS A 375 14.63 9.09 13.27
N ASP A 376 15.62 9.44 14.10
CA ASP A 376 16.37 8.50 14.95
C ASP A 376 16.87 7.24 14.23
N GLY A 377 17.40 7.43 13.01
CA GLY A 377 17.92 6.36 12.16
C GLY A 377 16.85 5.56 11.41
N ILE A 378 15.57 5.83 11.66
CA ILE A 378 14.43 5.18 11.01
C ILE A 378 13.97 6.02 9.82
N CYS A 379 13.86 5.41 8.65
CA CYS A 379 13.24 6.02 7.48
C CYS A 379 11.73 6.09 7.69
N VAL A 380 11.19 7.25 8.06
CA VAL A 380 9.76 7.41 8.36
C VAL A 380 8.90 7.69 7.13
N PHE A 381 9.51 8.21 6.07
CA PHE A 381 8.87 8.51 4.80
C PHE A 381 9.87 8.30 3.66
N VAL A 382 9.43 7.66 2.57
CA VAL A 382 10.19 7.65 1.31
C VAL A 382 9.24 7.63 0.13
N ASN A 383 9.51 8.49 -0.84
CA ASN A 383 8.87 8.52 -2.15
C ASN A 383 9.86 8.02 -3.20
N MET A 384 9.48 6.99 -3.94
CA MET A 384 10.33 6.36 -4.92
C MET A 384 9.57 6.02 -6.20
N GLY A 385 10.29 5.99 -7.32
CA GLY A 385 9.72 5.60 -8.60
C GLY A 385 10.70 4.87 -9.50
N GLY A 386 10.21 3.88 -10.25
CA GLY A 386 11.05 3.08 -11.14
C GLY A 386 10.32 1.88 -11.72
N PRO A 387 11.04 0.92 -12.33
CA PRO A 387 10.47 -0.34 -12.77
C PRO A 387 9.82 -1.07 -11.60
N ARG A 388 8.60 -1.59 -11.82
CA ARG A 388 7.78 -2.22 -10.78
C ARG A 388 8.54 -3.23 -9.91
N MET A 389 9.29 -4.15 -10.55
CA MET A 389 10.03 -5.19 -9.83
C MET A 389 11.11 -4.62 -8.92
N ALA A 390 11.78 -3.55 -9.33
CA ALA A 390 12.84 -2.91 -8.56
C ALA A 390 12.26 -2.13 -7.37
N VAL A 391 11.18 -1.39 -7.59
CA VAL A 391 10.45 -0.67 -6.54
C VAL A 391 9.87 -1.63 -5.49
N GLU A 392 9.25 -2.72 -5.91
CA GLU A 392 8.75 -3.76 -4.99
C GLU A 392 9.91 -4.44 -4.22
N ALA A 393 11.09 -4.58 -4.81
CA ALA A 393 12.26 -5.12 -4.13
C ALA A 393 12.80 -4.18 -3.04
N ILE A 394 12.89 -2.87 -3.30
CA ILE A 394 13.23 -1.86 -2.28
C ILE A 394 12.22 -1.87 -1.15
N ARG A 395 10.92 -1.87 -1.48
CA ARG A 395 9.86 -1.99 -0.48
C ARG A 395 10.07 -3.22 0.41
N ALA A 396 10.28 -4.39 -0.20
CA ALA A 396 10.42 -5.64 0.54
C ALA A 396 11.64 -5.62 1.47
N LYS A 397 12.73 -4.95 1.08
CA LYS A 397 13.91 -4.74 1.93
C LYS A 397 13.59 -3.87 3.14
N LEU A 398 13.03 -2.68 2.90
CA LEU A 398 12.62 -1.78 4.00
C LEU A 398 11.60 -2.46 4.93
N SER A 399 10.62 -3.19 4.39
CA SER A 399 9.66 -3.94 5.20
C SER A 399 10.29 -5.05 6.05
N LYS A 400 11.45 -5.58 5.66
CA LYS A 400 12.19 -6.56 6.47
C LYS A 400 13.12 -5.92 7.51
N GLY A 401 13.39 -4.62 7.38
CA GLY A 401 14.41 -3.92 8.17
C GLY A 401 15.80 -3.94 7.54
N ASP A 402 15.92 -4.37 6.28
CA ASP A 402 17.18 -4.30 5.54
C ASP A 402 17.51 -2.84 5.15
N ILE A 403 18.80 -2.56 5.04
CA ILE A 403 19.31 -1.23 4.66
C ILE A 403 19.17 -1.02 3.15
N VAL A 404 18.72 0.18 2.77
CA VAL A 404 18.65 0.71 1.41
C VAL A 404 19.39 2.05 1.38
N ASN A 405 20.24 2.26 0.38
CA ASN A 405 21.04 3.48 0.29
C ASN A 405 20.48 4.41 -0.79
N CYS A 406 20.13 5.63 -0.41
CA CYS A 406 19.88 6.70 -1.36
C CYS A 406 21.21 7.33 -1.76
N THR A 407 21.57 7.28 -3.03
CA THR A 407 22.83 7.85 -3.56
C THR A 407 22.50 9.09 -4.39
N PRO A 408 22.64 10.30 -3.83
CA PRO A 408 22.57 11.53 -4.61
C PRO A 408 23.70 11.62 -5.63
N TRP A 409 23.54 12.48 -6.63
CA TRP A 409 24.56 12.67 -7.67
C TRP A 409 25.74 13.54 -7.20
N ASP A 410 25.53 14.39 -6.19
CA ASP A 410 26.46 15.41 -5.69
C ASP A 410 26.81 15.25 -4.20
N ALA A 411 26.28 14.24 -3.52
CA ALA A 411 26.41 14.05 -2.08
C ALA A 411 26.65 12.57 -1.71
N PRO A 412 27.22 12.29 -0.52
CA PRO A 412 27.42 10.92 -0.07
C PRO A 412 26.10 10.16 0.07
N ALA A 413 26.17 8.83 -0.06
CA ALA A 413 25.02 7.97 0.11
C ALA A 413 24.43 8.10 1.53
N VAL A 414 23.11 8.09 1.60
CA VAL A 414 22.33 8.17 2.83
C VAL A 414 21.65 6.83 3.07
N GLU A 415 21.89 6.26 4.24
CA GLU A 415 21.29 4.99 4.64
C GLU A 415 19.83 5.20 5.07
N LEU A 416 18.94 4.38 4.50
CA LEU A 416 17.53 4.30 4.82
C LEU A 416 17.26 2.88 5.35
N THR A 417 16.75 2.79 6.57
CA THR A 417 16.38 1.52 7.21
C THR A 417 15.09 1.68 7.99
N ALA A 418 14.38 0.57 8.23
CA ALA A 418 13.28 0.57 9.20
C ALA A 418 13.79 0.75 10.64
N GLY A 419 15.08 0.47 10.89
CA GLY A 419 15.59 0.32 12.24
C GLY A 419 15.15 -1.01 12.87
N GLU A 420 15.76 -1.35 13.99
CA GLU A 420 15.49 -2.59 14.71
C GLU A 420 14.06 -2.60 15.29
N GLY A 421 13.35 -3.71 15.15
CA GLY A 421 12.00 -3.90 15.70
C GLY A 421 10.85 -3.27 14.90
N ASN A 422 11.13 -2.55 13.80
CA ASN A 422 10.10 -1.89 12.97
C ASN A 422 9.77 -2.64 11.67
N SER A 423 10.19 -3.90 11.53
CA SER A 423 9.88 -4.72 10.36
C SER A 423 8.36 -4.85 10.20
N GLY A 424 7.86 -4.59 9.00
CA GLY A 424 6.43 -4.66 8.67
C GLY A 424 5.60 -3.43 9.04
N MET A 425 6.21 -2.36 9.58
CA MET A 425 5.51 -1.14 10.01
C MET A 425 5.29 -0.11 8.88
N TYR A 426 5.47 -0.49 7.62
CA TYR A 426 5.29 0.42 6.48
C TYR A 426 3.94 0.22 5.79
N HIS A 427 3.27 1.34 5.55
CA HIS A 427 2.09 1.45 4.70
C HIS A 427 2.50 1.82 3.28
N ASP A 428 2.03 1.04 2.29
CA ASP A 428 2.34 1.25 0.88
C ASP A 428 1.23 1.96 0.12
N TYR A 429 1.59 3.06 -0.54
CA TYR A 429 0.76 3.77 -1.49
C TYR A 429 1.38 3.64 -2.88
N MET A 430 1.02 2.55 -3.55
CA MET A 430 1.59 2.17 -4.84
C MET A 430 0.67 2.58 -6.00
N GLN A 431 1.23 3.28 -6.99
CA GLN A 431 0.56 3.61 -8.23
C GLN A 431 1.40 3.15 -9.42
N ASN A 432 0.84 2.23 -10.20
CA ASN A 432 1.47 1.77 -11.43
C ASN A 432 1.02 2.63 -12.61
N ILE A 433 1.96 3.03 -13.47
CA ILE A 433 1.76 3.76 -14.72
C ILE A 433 2.23 2.84 -15.85
N PRO A 434 1.34 1.97 -16.36
CA PRO A 434 1.71 0.91 -17.30
C PRO A 434 2.35 1.43 -18.59
N GLU A 435 1.90 2.59 -19.08
CA GLU A 435 2.33 3.23 -20.31
C GLU A 435 3.82 3.59 -20.26
N ALA A 436 4.28 4.05 -19.10
CA ALA A 436 5.67 4.42 -18.85
C ALA A 436 6.53 3.25 -18.34
N LYS A 437 5.94 2.05 -18.14
CA LYS A 437 6.57 0.94 -17.39
C LYS A 437 7.13 1.40 -16.04
N PHE A 438 6.47 2.37 -15.44
CA PHE A 438 6.93 3.08 -14.26
C PHE A 438 5.95 2.86 -13.13
N THR A 439 6.47 2.64 -11.93
CA THR A 439 5.69 2.51 -10.71
C THR A 439 6.16 3.57 -9.75
N SER A 440 5.22 4.40 -9.27
CA SER A 440 5.43 5.28 -8.13
C SER A 440 5.00 4.55 -6.86
N LEU A 441 5.79 4.68 -5.80
CA LEU A 441 5.52 4.12 -4.50
C LEU A 441 5.91 5.13 -3.43
N ILE A 442 4.95 5.42 -2.54
CA ILE A 442 5.22 6.12 -1.29
C ILE A 442 5.13 5.10 -0.16
N LEU A 443 6.15 5.06 0.68
CA LEU A 443 6.15 4.30 1.93
C LEU A 443 6.11 5.27 3.11
N CYS A 444 5.13 5.05 3.97
CA CYS A 444 4.95 5.80 5.22
C CYS A 444 5.09 4.82 6.38
N HIS A 445 5.89 5.17 7.38
CA HIS A 445 5.99 4.38 8.61
C HIS A 445 4.70 4.50 9.43
N ASP A 446 4.39 3.48 10.24
CA ASP A 446 3.16 3.40 11.02
C ASP A 446 2.99 4.60 11.96
N LEU A 447 4.08 5.09 12.57
CA LEU A 447 4.08 6.31 13.40
C LEU A 447 3.56 7.57 12.67
N LEU A 448 3.67 7.64 11.34
CA LEU A 448 3.14 8.73 10.53
C LEU A 448 1.66 8.53 10.17
N VAL A 449 1.20 7.28 10.05
CA VAL A 449 -0.16 6.93 9.59
C VAL A 449 -1.13 6.71 10.75
N ASN A 450 -0.68 6.02 11.80
CA ASN A 450 -1.41 5.64 13.00
C ASN A 450 -0.68 6.16 14.25
N PRO A 451 -0.84 7.46 14.60
CA PRO A 451 -0.23 8.03 15.79
C PRO A 451 -0.69 7.32 17.07
N ASN A 452 0.23 7.04 17.99
CA ASN A 452 -0.09 6.41 19.27
C ASN A 452 -0.25 7.44 20.39
N TYR A 453 -1.49 7.79 20.73
CA TYR A 453 -1.78 8.75 21.82
C TYR A 453 -1.75 8.15 23.23
N GLY A 454 -1.54 6.83 23.37
CA GLY A 454 -1.64 6.10 24.65
C GLY A 454 -0.43 6.20 25.58
N GLY A 455 0.63 6.92 25.20
CA GLY A 455 1.86 7.06 25.99
C GLY A 455 2.82 8.08 25.36
N LYS A 456 4.06 8.16 25.89
CA LYS A 456 5.12 8.97 25.28
C LYS A 456 5.53 8.33 23.96
N SER A 457 5.13 8.95 22.86
CA SER A 457 5.43 8.47 21.51
C SER A 457 5.74 9.65 20.59
N THR A 458 6.02 9.35 19.32
CA THR A 458 6.32 10.37 18.32
C THR A 458 5.42 10.15 17.11
N THR A 459 4.92 11.25 16.56
CA THR A 459 4.17 11.28 15.30
C THR A 459 4.77 12.33 14.37
N PHE A 460 4.24 12.42 13.15
CA PHE A 460 4.79 13.29 12.12
C PHE A 460 3.71 14.06 11.36
N ILE A 461 4.06 15.28 10.94
CA ILE A 461 3.21 16.15 10.12
C ILE A 461 3.95 16.46 8.82
N LEU A 462 3.43 15.96 7.69
CA LEU A 462 3.79 16.47 6.36
C LEU A 462 3.24 17.89 6.22
N ARG A 463 4.13 18.88 6.19
CA ARG A 463 3.80 20.31 6.12
C ARG A 463 3.73 20.74 4.66
N THR A 464 2.56 21.17 4.22
CA THR A 464 2.39 21.85 2.91
C THR A 464 2.37 23.37 3.07
N ASP A 465 1.83 23.82 4.19
CA ASP A 465 1.75 25.21 4.59
C ASP A 465 1.64 25.29 6.12
N GLU A 466 1.93 26.47 6.68
CA GLU A 466 1.98 26.66 8.12
C GLU A 466 0.59 26.53 8.77
N ALA A 467 -0.47 27.03 8.12
CA ALA A 467 -1.83 26.94 8.66
C ALA A 467 -2.31 25.48 8.76
N GLN A 468 -1.99 24.66 7.76
CA GLN A 468 -2.24 23.22 7.75
C GLN A 468 -1.44 22.51 8.85
N ALA A 469 -0.18 22.86 9.06
CA ALA A 469 0.64 22.28 10.12
C ALA A 469 0.08 22.61 11.51
N VAL A 470 -0.31 23.86 11.74
CA VAL A 470 -0.93 24.34 12.99
C VAL A 470 -2.25 23.62 13.26
N ALA A 471 -3.10 23.47 12.25
CA ALA A 471 -4.37 22.76 12.39
C ALA A 471 -4.19 21.27 12.70
N LYS A 472 -3.23 20.60 12.05
CA LYS A 472 -2.91 19.19 12.36
C LYS A 472 -2.27 19.02 13.73
N LEU A 473 -1.38 19.94 14.12
CA LEU A 473 -0.79 19.91 15.46
C LEU A 473 -1.88 20.05 16.52
N LYS A 474 -2.80 21.01 16.36
CA LYS A 474 -3.97 21.15 17.25
C LYS A 474 -4.71 19.82 17.38
N TYR A 475 -5.01 19.15 16.26
CA TYR A 475 -5.67 17.85 16.27
C TYR A 475 -4.91 16.80 17.09
N HIS A 476 -3.60 16.65 16.86
CA HIS A 476 -2.79 15.70 17.64
C HIS A 476 -2.77 16.03 19.14
N VAL A 477 -2.62 17.30 19.50
CA VAL A 477 -2.63 17.74 20.90
C VAL A 477 -4.02 17.50 21.52
N SER A 478 -5.11 17.83 20.82
CA SER A 478 -6.49 17.59 21.25
C SER A 478 -6.79 16.12 21.55
N GLU A 479 -6.31 15.21 20.70
CA GLU A 479 -6.49 13.76 20.92
C GLU A 479 -5.65 13.25 22.10
N GLN A 480 -4.53 13.91 22.36
CA GLN A 480 -3.59 13.51 23.39
C GLN A 480 -3.97 13.98 24.80
N VAL A 481 -4.30 15.26 24.95
CA VAL A 481 -4.54 15.86 26.27
C VAL A 481 -6.00 15.67 26.70
N LYS A 482 -6.22 15.55 28.01
CA LYS A 482 -7.58 15.40 28.58
C LYS A 482 -8.34 16.71 28.76
N VAL A 483 -7.78 17.82 28.28
CA VAL A 483 -8.36 19.17 28.39
C VAL A 483 -8.82 19.65 27.02
N PRO A 484 -9.93 20.42 26.93
CA PRO A 484 -10.34 21.02 25.67
C PRO A 484 -9.24 21.92 25.11
N VAL A 485 -8.93 21.76 23.81
CA VAL A 485 -7.98 22.61 23.09
C VAL A 485 -8.75 23.43 22.06
N PHE A 486 -8.71 24.75 22.20
CA PHE A 486 -9.47 25.68 21.36
C PHE A 486 -8.68 26.12 20.13
N ASP A 487 -9.36 26.62 19.11
CA ASP A 487 -8.74 27.05 17.84
C ASP A 487 -7.80 28.23 18.04
N GLU A 488 -8.15 29.14 18.95
CA GLU A 488 -7.37 30.34 19.28
C GLU A 488 -6.01 29.99 19.90
N TRP A 489 -5.86 28.78 20.45
CA TRP A 489 -4.62 28.32 21.06
C TRP A 489 -3.66 27.71 20.05
N ALA A 490 -4.12 27.37 18.84
CA ALA A 490 -3.34 26.58 17.89
C ALA A 490 -2.01 27.24 17.49
N GLY A 491 -2.03 28.56 17.23
CA GLY A 491 -0.81 29.32 16.91
C GLY A 491 0.19 29.34 18.08
N TYR A 492 -0.31 29.55 19.30
CA TYR A 492 0.52 29.48 20.52
C TYR A 492 1.15 28.09 20.68
N LEU A 493 0.34 27.02 20.61
CA LEU A 493 0.82 25.64 20.76
C LEU A 493 1.89 25.29 19.73
N TYR A 494 1.77 25.79 18.50
CA TYR A 494 2.76 25.55 17.45
C TYR A 494 4.11 26.22 17.76
N HIS A 495 4.13 27.52 18.05
CA HIS A 495 5.38 28.24 18.32
C HIS A 495 6.01 27.86 19.67
N ALA A 496 5.18 27.71 20.71
CA ALA A 496 5.66 27.29 22.02
C ALA A 496 6.11 25.82 22.00
N GLY A 497 5.43 24.96 21.24
CA GLY A 497 5.84 23.57 21.03
C GLY A 497 7.18 23.46 20.30
N GLN A 498 7.45 24.31 19.31
CA GLN A 498 8.76 24.39 18.67
C GLN A 498 9.86 24.84 19.64
N THR A 499 9.57 25.86 20.44
CA THR A 499 10.51 26.39 21.44
C THR A 499 10.81 25.35 22.54
N ALA A 500 9.80 24.56 22.92
CA ALA A 500 9.92 23.49 23.90
C ALA A 500 10.43 22.17 23.30
N MET A 501 10.91 22.16 22.05
CA MET A 501 11.40 20.98 21.33
C MET A 501 10.36 19.84 21.15
N LEU A 502 9.08 20.10 21.41
CA LEU A 502 7.98 19.16 21.17
C LEU A 502 7.59 19.07 19.69
N VAL A 503 7.95 20.09 18.91
CA VAL A 503 7.76 20.12 17.46
C VAL A 503 9.08 20.46 16.80
N ARG A 504 9.65 19.53 16.03
CA ARG A 504 10.99 19.65 15.46
C ARG A 504 10.96 19.39 13.96
N GLN A 505 11.87 20.01 13.22
CA GLN A 505 12.05 19.65 11.81
C GLN A 505 12.73 18.29 11.72
N THR A 506 12.12 17.37 10.98
CA THR A 506 12.68 16.04 10.74
C THR A 506 13.75 16.15 9.66
N ARG A 507 14.81 15.33 9.74
CA ARG A 507 15.82 15.28 8.68
C ARG A 507 15.18 14.74 7.40
N SER A 508 14.96 15.61 6.42
CA SER A 508 14.31 15.26 5.15
C SER A 508 15.07 15.79 3.94
N ALA A 509 14.72 15.28 2.76
CA ALA A 509 15.25 15.70 1.46
C ALA A 509 14.19 15.60 0.36
N GLY A 510 14.46 16.23 -0.79
CA GLY A 510 13.58 16.21 -1.96
C GLY A 510 12.35 17.10 -1.82
N ASP A 511 12.53 18.29 -1.27
CA ASP A 511 11.46 19.26 -0.94
C ASP A 511 10.35 18.73 0.00
N VAL A 512 10.56 17.56 0.59
CA VAL A 512 9.69 17.01 1.63
C VAL A 512 9.94 17.79 2.91
N ASP A 513 8.88 18.42 3.41
CA ASP A 513 8.90 19.11 4.70
C ASP A 513 8.10 18.31 5.72
N LEU A 514 8.82 17.70 6.66
CA LEU A 514 8.24 16.82 7.68
C LEU A 514 8.58 17.33 9.07
N LEU A 515 7.56 17.59 9.88
CA LEU A 515 7.73 17.91 11.29
C LEU A 515 7.58 16.64 12.13
N THR A 516 8.50 16.44 13.06
CA THR A 516 8.41 15.49 14.16
C THR A 516 7.61 16.15 15.29
N VAL A 517 6.64 15.43 15.84
CA VAL A 517 5.82 15.87 16.97
C VAL A 517 5.94 14.86 18.09
N ASP A 518 6.49 15.29 19.22
CA ASP A 518 6.57 14.47 20.42
C ASP A 518 5.22 14.48 21.12
N LEU A 519 4.59 13.31 21.14
CA LEU A 519 3.37 13.06 21.88
C LEU A 519 3.77 12.80 23.34
N ASP A 520 4.05 13.87 24.08
CA ASP A 520 4.20 13.87 25.55
C ASP A 520 3.03 14.61 26.23
N ILE A 521 2.13 13.84 26.86
CA ILE A 521 0.90 14.37 27.46
C ILE A 521 1.19 15.35 28.60
N ASP A 522 2.26 15.12 29.35
CA ASP A 522 2.62 15.93 30.50
C ASP A 522 3.20 17.27 30.03
N ALA A 523 4.06 17.24 29.01
CA ALA A 523 4.65 18.44 28.43
C ALA A 523 3.59 19.34 27.76
N TRP A 524 2.70 18.77 26.94
CA TRP A 524 1.62 19.52 26.31
C TRP A 524 0.62 20.07 27.33
N THR A 525 0.28 19.30 28.37
CA THR A 525 -0.60 19.78 29.44
C THR A 525 0.06 20.94 30.21
N ARG A 526 1.35 20.84 30.55
CA ARG A 526 2.10 21.92 31.22
C ARG A 526 2.15 23.18 30.36
N LEU A 527 2.34 23.03 29.04
CA LEU A 527 2.38 24.15 28.10
C LEU A 527 1.02 24.88 28.02
N ILE A 528 -0.09 24.14 28.05
CA ILE A 528 -1.45 24.70 28.10
C ILE A 528 -1.71 25.38 29.46
N THR A 529 -1.50 24.67 30.57
CA THR A 529 -1.80 25.20 31.91
C THR A 529 -0.94 26.41 32.25
N GLY A 530 0.35 26.38 31.89
CA GLY A 530 1.27 27.49 32.09
C GLY A 530 0.96 28.67 31.18
N GLY A 531 0.53 28.42 29.94
CA GLY A 531 0.05 29.47 29.03
C GLY A 531 -1.19 30.20 29.58
N ILE A 532 -2.12 29.47 30.19
CA ILE A 532 -3.30 30.03 30.86
C ILE A 532 -2.91 30.82 32.10
N GLU A 533 -2.07 30.25 32.96
CA GLU A 533 -1.62 30.90 34.20
C GLU A 533 -0.87 32.20 33.94
N GLN A 534 -0.04 32.24 32.89
CA GLN A 534 0.72 33.42 32.50
C GLN A 534 -0.10 34.44 31.69
N GLY A 535 -1.36 34.13 31.36
CA GLY A 535 -2.25 34.99 30.57
C GLY A 535 -1.84 35.12 29.10
N VAL A 536 -1.06 34.17 28.57
CA VAL A 536 -0.65 34.13 27.16
C VAL A 536 -1.80 33.62 26.29
N ILE A 537 -2.50 32.60 26.77
CA ILE A 537 -3.74 32.10 26.19
C ILE A 537 -4.86 32.22 27.22
N ALA A 538 -6.09 32.41 26.77
CA ALA A 538 -7.26 32.55 27.62
C ALA A 538 -8.34 31.54 27.23
N LEU A 539 -9.19 31.17 28.19
CA LEU A 539 -10.41 30.43 27.88
C LEU A 539 -11.33 31.33 27.03
N PRO A 540 -11.94 30.81 25.97
CA PRO A 540 -12.91 31.58 25.20
C PRO A 540 -14.02 32.08 26.12
N ALA A 541 -14.33 33.37 26.03
CA ALA A 541 -15.47 33.92 26.74
C ALA A 541 -16.74 33.23 26.21
N SER A 542 -17.57 32.70 27.11
CA SER A 542 -18.87 32.14 26.75
C SER A 542 -19.74 33.24 26.14
N THR A 543 -19.86 33.24 24.82
CA THR A 543 -20.84 34.04 24.06
C THR A 543 -22.23 33.45 24.17
#